data_AF-A0A0Q5I9A6-F1
#
_entry.id   AF-A0A0Q5I9A6-F1
#
_cell.length_a   1.000
_cell.length_b   1.000
_cell.length_c   1.000
_cell.angle_alpha   90.00
_cell.angle_beta   90.00
_cell.angle_gamma   90.00
#
_symmetry.space_group_name_H-M   'P 1'
#
loop_
_entity.id
_entity.type
_entity.pdbx_description
1 polymer ?
#
loop_
_entity_poly.entity_id
_entity_poly.type
_entity_poly.pdbx_seq_one_letter_code
_entity_poly.pdbx_strand_id
1 'polypeptide(L)'
;MRRTLFLSLLAPTLLGSALAASPAVTSVTVNATVDDICEITSPTSIDFTYQAANPDAAQGTALVQLRCNQDTVPFLGYWDNTQWKADGSLDLKNGNNLLNIVLATDEDATPTTGAAGTGSHYTYGVRATAKPGQWAASNGAYTAVVDYYIGW
;
A
#
# COMPACT_ATOMS: atom_id res chain seq x y z
N MET A 1 88.70 28.71 59.46
CA MET A 1 87.24 28.52 59.61
C MET A 1 86.73 27.56 58.54
N ARG A 2 85.91 26.59 58.96
CA ARG A 2 84.80 25.89 58.27
C ARG A 2 85.10 25.20 56.90
N ARG A 3 85.11 23.85 56.80
CA ARG A 3 83.96 22.91 56.60
C ARG A 3 83.25 23.13 55.24
N THR A 4 82.86 22.18 54.39
CA THR A 4 82.59 20.71 54.40
C THR A 4 82.23 20.39 52.92
N LEU A 5 82.65 19.28 52.29
CA LEU A 5 81.85 18.06 52.00
C LEU A 5 80.39 18.30 51.49
N PHE A 6 79.74 17.61 50.55
CA PHE A 6 79.98 16.43 49.69
C PHE A 6 78.69 16.20 48.82
N LEU A 7 78.72 15.14 47.99
CA LEU A 7 77.59 14.23 47.63
C LEU A 7 76.58 14.65 46.53
N SER A 8 76.78 14.03 45.34
CA SER A 8 75.85 13.14 44.59
C SER A 8 74.34 13.41 44.53
N LEU A 9 73.73 13.17 43.36
CA LEU A 9 72.76 12.06 43.14
C LEU A 9 72.33 12.00 41.66
N LEU A 10 72.36 10.78 41.10
CA LEU A 10 71.69 10.42 39.85
C LEU A 10 70.17 10.58 40.02
N ALA A 11 69.51 11.26 39.08
CA ALA A 11 68.06 11.23 38.96
C ALA A 11 67.65 10.16 37.92
N PRO A 12 66.83 9.16 38.30
CA PRO A 12 66.29 8.20 37.34
C PRO A 12 65.18 8.86 36.50
N THR A 13 65.25 8.67 35.19
CA THR A 13 64.16 9.00 34.26
C THR A 13 62.99 8.04 34.50
N LEU A 14 61.98 8.51 35.22
CA LEU A 14 60.66 7.88 35.28
C LEU A 14 59.97 8.09 33.92
N LEU A 15 60.27 7.22 32.94
CA LEU A 15 59.36 6.98 31.81
C LEU A 15 58.14 6.25 32.36
N GLY A 16 57.19 7.01 32.90
CA GLY A 16 55.83 6.53 33.09
C GLY A 16 55.21 6.32 31.71
N SER A 17 55.30 5.11 31.19
CA SER A 17 54.48 4.67 30.07
C SER A 17 53.02 4.76 30.51
N ALA A 18 52.36 5.87 30.17
CA ALA A 18 50.91 5.96 30.21
C ALA A 18 50.39 4.90 29.24
N LEU A 19 50.02 3.74 29.78
CA LEU A 19 49.25 2.75 29.03
C LEU A 19 47.98 3.47 28.58
N ALA A 20 47.86 3.75 27.29
CA ALA A 20 46.63 4.27 26.72
C ALA A 20 45.54 3.22 27.02
N ALA A 21 44.60 3.55 27.91
CA ALA A 21 43.50 2.66 28.23
C ALA A 21 42.72 2.41 26.94
N SER A 22 42.69 1.16 26.48
CA SER A 22 41.86 0.78 25.33
C SER A 22 40.39 0.96 25.71
N PRO A 23 39.54 1.51 24.82
CA PRO A 23 38.13 1.72 25.13
C PRO A 23 37.47 0.38 25.46
N ALA A 24 36.67 0.35 26.53
CA ALA A 24 35.81 -0.79 26.83
C ALA A 24 34.73 -0.88 25.75
N VAL A 25 34.61 -2.04 25.11
CA VAL A 25 33.61 -2.30 24.07
C VAL A 25 32.59 -3.31 24.56
N THR A 26 31.33 -3.12 24.18
CA THR A 26 30.26 -4.09 24.34
C THR A 26 29.43 -4.13 23.06
N SER A 27 28.88 -5.29 22.72
CA SER A 27 27.99 -5.43 21.57
C SER A 27 26.58 -5.00 21.96
N VAL A 28 25.97 -4.15 21.14
CA VAL A 28 24.55 -3.78 21.24
C VAL A 28 23.80 -4.53 20.16
N THR A 29 22.79 -5.32 20.57
CA THR A 29 21.87 -5.96 19.61
C THR A 29 20.78 -4.97 19.25
N VAL A 30 20.56 -4.76 17.95
CA VAL A 30 19.49 -3.91 17.42
C VAL A 30 18.57 -4.79 16.58
N ASN A 31 17.28 -4.82 16.95
CA ASN A 31 16.26 -5.62 16.29
C ASN A 31 15.18 -4.73 15.68
N ALA A 32 14.61 -5.17 14.57
CA ALA A 32 13.46 -4.54 13.93
C ALA A 32 12.52 -5.62 13.36
N THR A 33 11.23 -5.32 13.32
CA THR A 33 10.20 -6.13 12.64
C THR A 33 9.58 -5.28 11.54
N VAL A 34 9.31 -5.90 10.40
CA VAL A 34 8.59 -5.29 9.27
C VAL A 34 7.30 -6.07 9.11
N ASP A 35 6.17 -5.38 9.19
CA ASP A 35 4.85 -5.97 8.98
C ASP A 35 4.47 -5.93 7.50
N ASP A 36 3.66 -6.90 7.08
CA ASP A 36 3.10 -6.94 5.73
C ASP A 36 2.04 -5.85 5.54
N ILE A 37 2.13 -5.15 4.41
CA ILE A 37 1.27 -4.04 4.05
C ILE A 37 1.09 -3.97 2.53
N CYS A 38 -0.16 -3.75 2.13
CA CYS A 38 -0.52 -3.38 0.77
C CYS A 38 -1.27 -2.05 0.76
N GLU A 39 -1.12 -1.31 -0.34
CA GLU A 39 -1.85 -0.06 -0.60
C GLU A 39 -2.41 -0.03 -2.03
N ILE A 40 -3.52 0.67 -2.22
CA ILE A 40 -4.06 1.01 -3.53
C ILE A 40 -3.34 2.29 -4.02
N THR A 41 -2.69 2.22 -5.18
CA THR A 41 -1.80 3.28 -5.66
C THR A 41 -2.43 4.21 -6.69
N SER A 42 -3.60 3.87 -7.24
CA SER A 42 -4.27 4.68 -8.26
C SER A 42 -5.77 4.83 -8.02
N PRO A 43 -6.33 6.04 -8.19
CA PRO A 43 -7.78 6.20 -8.27
C PRO A 43 -8.30 5.42 -9.48
N THR A 44 -9.37 4.64 -9.28
CA THR A 44 -9.95 3.80 -10.32
C THR A 44 -11.33 4.35 -10.69
N SER A 45 -11.55 4.59 -11.99
CA SER A 45 -12.86 4.94 -12.56
C SER A 45 -13.28 3.85 -13.54
N ILE A 46 -14.56 3.48 -13.51
CA ILE A 46 -15.16 2.57 -14.48
C ILE A 46 -16.16 3.37 -15.30
N ASP A 47 -15.80 3.64 -16.56
CA ASP A 47 -16.62 4.41 -17.48
C ASP A 47 -17.18 3.50 -18.59
N PHE A 48 -18.47 3.63 -18.89
CA PHE A 48 -19.11 2.93 -20.00
C PHE A 48 -20.33 3.70 -20.50
N THR A 49 -20.68 3.48 -21.76
CA THR A 49 -21.89 4.04 -22.36
C THR A 49 -23.05 3.04 -22.23
N TYR A 50 -24.24 3.53 -21.92
CA TYR A 50 -25.43 2.70 -21.77
C TYR A 50 -26.59 3.25 -22.59
N GLN A 51 -27.33 2.35 -23.25
CA GLN A 51 -28.56 2.67 -23.96
C GLN A 51 -29.71 2.01 -23.21
N ALA A 52 -30.58 2.82 -22.57
CA ALA A 52 -31.67 2.34 -21.71
C ALA A 52 -32.64 1.36 -22.39
N ALA A 53 -32.87 1.54 -23.70
CA ALA A 53 -33.74 0.69 -24.50
C ALA A 53 -33.02 -0.54 -25.11
N ASN A 54 -31.72 -0.72 -24.85
CA ASN A 54 -30.97 -1.84 -25.42
C ASN A 54 -31.35 -3.15 -24.70
N PRO A 55 -31.71 -4.22 -25.44
CA PRO A 55 -31.94 -5.55 -24.86
C PRO A 55 -30.69 -6.21 -24.28
N ASP A 56 -29.50 -5.68 -24.58
CA ASP A 56 -28.23 -6.20 -24.08
C ASP A 56 -27.71 -5.41 -22.87
N ALA A 57 -26.96 -6.10 -22.01
CA ALA A 57 -26.23 -5.47 -20.93
C ALA A 57 -25.08 -4.61 -21.49
N ALA A 58 -24.70 -3.55 -20.77
CA ALA A 58 -23.47 -2.82 -21.05
C ALA A 58 -22.50 -3.00 -19.89
N GLN A 59 -21.21 -3.04 -20.21
CA GLN A 59 -20.15 -3.19 -19.22
C GLN A 59 -19.04 -2.15 -19.40
N GLY A 60 -18.45 -1.74 -18.28
CA GLY A 60 -17.16 -1.05 -18.22
C GLY A 60 -16.19 -1.87 -17.39
N THR A 61 -14.90 -1.71 -17.65
CA THR A 61 -13.82 -2.39 -16.91
C THR A 61 -12.71 -1.40 -16.57
N ALA A 62 -12.05 -1.63 -15.43
CA ALA A 62 -10.84 -0.91 -15.05
C ALA A 62 -9.88 -1.83 -14.29
N LEU A 63 -8.70 -1.30 -13.93
CA LEU A 63 -7.72 -1.99 -13.09
C LEU A 63 -7.48 -1.20 -11.82
N VAL A 64 -7.58 -1.86 -10.67
CA VAL A 64 -7.11 -1.33 -9.38
C VAL A 64 -5.64 -1.70 -9.24
N GLN A 65 -4.76 -0.71 -9.15
CA GLN A 65 -3.32 -0.95 -8.97
C GLN A 65 -2.95 -1.00 -7.49
N LEU A 66 -2.11 -1.97 -7.15
CA LEU A 66 -1.67 -2.25 -5.79
C LEU A 66 -0.15 -2.27 -5.71
N ARG A 67 0.34 -1.80 -4.56
CA ARG A 67 1.73 -1.98 -4.15
C ARG A 67 1.77 -2.59 -2.76
N CYS A 68 2.58 -3.60 -2.57
CA CYS A 68 2.85 -4.19 -1.27
C CYS A 68 4.34 -4.14 -0.95
N ASN A 69 4.72 -4.30 0.32
CA ASN A 69 6.12 -4.58 0.65
C ASN A 69 6.61 -5.87 -0.04
N GLN A 70 7.92 -6.04 -0.07
CA GLN A 70 8.57 -7.15 -0.78
C GLN A 70 8.00 -8.49 -0.31
N ASP A 71 7.66 -9.35 -1.27
CA ASP A 71 7.16 -10.72 -1.07
C ASP A 71 5.76 -10.85 -0.41
N THR A 72 5.08 -9.74 -0.15
CA THR A 72 3.67 -9.75 0.28
C THR A 72 2.74 -9.94 -0.92
N VAL A 73 1.73 -10.80 -0.76
CA VAL A 73 0.77 -11.15 -1.81
C VAL A 73 -0.65 -10.81 -1.33
N PRO A 74 -1.40 -9.94 -2.01
CA PRO A 74 -2.80 -9.69 -1.66
C PRO A 74 -3.63 -10.94 -1.99
N PHE A 75 -4.56 -11.31 -1.11
CA PHE A 75 -5.35 -12.54 -1.27
C PHE A 75 -6.85 -12.29 -1.56
N LEU A 76 -7.34 -11.07 -1.38
CA LEU A 76 -8.75 -10.75 -1.65
C LEU A 76 -8.93 -9.29 -2.03
N GLY A 77 -9.63 -9.04 -3.13
CA GLY A 77 -10.23 -7.74 -3.46
C GLY A 77 -11.74 -7.79 -3.28
N TYR A 78 -12.36 -6.76 -2.69
CA TYR A 78 -13.81 -6.73 -2.49
C TYR A 78 -14.38 -5.32 -2.40
N TRP A 79 -15.64 -5.17 -2.79
CA TRP A 79 -16.38 -3.91 -2.71
C TRP A 79 -17.08 -3.75 -1.36
N ASP A 80 -17.21 -2.52 -0.88
CA ASP A 80 -18.19 -2.21 0.15
C ASP A 80 -19.60 -2.49 -0.37
N ASN A 81 -20.28 -3.45 0.26
CA ASN A 81 -21.62 -3.88 -0.09
C ASN A 81 -22.69 -3.40 0.90
N THR A 82 -22.36 -2.52 1.84
CA THR A 82 -23.30 -2.02 2.86
C THR A 82 -24.52 -1.29 2.29
N GLN A 83 -24.38 -0.69 1.11
CA GLN A 83 -25.45 0.05 0.41
C GLN A 83 -26.09 -0.73 -0.73
N TRP A 84 -25.74 -2.01 -0.91
CA TRP A 84 -26.23 -2.82 -2.02
C TRP A 84 -27.67 -3.26 -1.77
N LYS A 85 -28.41 -3.47 -2.86
CA LYS A 85 -29.73 -4.09 -2.82
C LYS A 85 -29.61 -5.58 -2.52
N ALA A 86 -30.71 -6.18 -2.09
CA ALA A 86 -30.76 -7.62 -1.78
C ALA A 86 -30.41 -8.53 -2.97
N ASP A 87 -30.50 -8.03 -4.20
CA ASP A 87 -30.11 -8.74 -5.42
C ASP A 87 -28.62 -8.52 -5.81
N GLY A 88 -27.83 -7.89 -4.93
CA GLY A 88 -26.42 -7.59 -5.15
C GLY A 88 -26.14 -6.42 -6.08
N SER A 89 -27.18 -5.66 -6.45
CA SER A 89 -27.03 -4.51 -7.34
C SER A 89 -26.87 -3.18 -6.59
N LEU A 90 -26.31 -2.20 -7.26
CA LEU A 90 -26.11 -0.83 -6.81
C LEU A 90 -26.78 0.14 -7.79
N ASP A 91 -27.30 1.26 -7.29
CA ASP A 91 -27.82 2.33 -8.16
C ASP A 91 -26.79 3.43 -8.36
N LEU A 92 -26.44 3.67 -9.62
CA LEU A 92 -25.85 4.93 -10.04
C LEU A 92 -26.96 6.00 -10.11
N LYS A 93 -26.63 7.25 -9.76
CA LYS A 93 -27.59 8.35 -9.66
C LYS A 93 -27.33 9.47 -10.66
N ASN A 94 -28.40 9.98 -11.25
CA ASN A 94 -28.45 11.24 -11.99
C ASN A 94 -29.65 12.05 -11.49
N GLY A 95 -29.44 12.83 -10.42
CA GLY A 95 -30.53 13.45 -9.67
C GLY A 95 -31.46 12.37 -9.08
N ASN A 96 -32.74 12.39 -9.47
CA ASN A 96 -33.74 11.39 -9.06
C ASN A 96 -33.77 10.15 -9.97
N ASN A 97 -33.03 10.16 -11.07
CA ASN A 97 -32.97 9.02 -11.99
C ASN A 97 -31.94 8.02 -11.49
N LEU A 98 -32.25 6.73 -11.68
CA LEU A 98 -31.42 5.63 -11.23
C LEU A 98 -31.02 4.76 -12.43
N LEU A 99 -29.79 4.27 -12.40
CA LEU A 99 -29.28 3.24 -13.30
C LEU A 99 -28.70 2.12 -12.45
N ASN A 100 -29.28 0.92 -12.55
CA ASN A 100 -28.90 -0.22 -11.75
C ASN A 100 -27.72 -0.97 -12.38
N ILE A 101 -26.70 -1.25 -11.58
CA ILE A 101 -25.50 -1.97 -11.99
C ILE A 101 -25.17 -3.09 -11.00
N VAL A 102 -24.36 -4.03 -11.45
CA VAL A 102 -23.67 -5.01 -10.60
C VAL A 102 -22.17 -4.76 -10.73
N LEU A 103 -21.47 -4.78 -9.59
CA LEU A 103 -20.02 -4.68 -9.55
C LEU A 103 -19.40 -6.06 -9.40
N ALA A 104 -18.28 -6.29 -10.08
CA ALA A 104 -17.49 -7.50 -9.97
C ALA A 104 -16.00 -7.14 -9.86
N THR A 105 -15.24 -8.06 -9.29
CA THR A 105 -13.78 -8.00 -9.16
C THR A 105 -13.24 -9.35 -9.57
N ASP A 106 -12.04 -9.38 -10.15
CA ASP A 106 -11.33 -10.63 -10.40
C ASP A 106 -11.05 -11.34 -9.07
N GLU A 107 -11.03 -12.68 -9.10
CA GLU A 107 -10.81 -13.51 -7.91
C GLU A 107 -9.37 -13.37 -7.40
N ASP A 108 -8.41 -13.32 -8.32
CA ASP A 108 -6.99 -13.29 -8.02
C ASP A 108 -6.33 -11.99 -8.51
N ALA A 109 -5.36 -11.50 -7.73
CA ALA A 109 -4.51 -10.41 -8.16
C ALA A 109 -3.54 -10.87 -9.25
N THR A 110 -3.37 -10.05 -10.29
CA THR A 110 -2.35 -10.29 -11.33
C THR A 110 -1.05 -9.60 -10.94
N PRO A 111 0.08 -10.32 -10.79
CA PRO A 111 1.38 -9.70 -10.54
C PRO A 111 1.81 -8.81 -11.71
N THR A 112 2.42 -7.67 -11.39
CA THR A 112 2.92 -6.70 -12.37
C THR A 112 4.35 -6.27 -12.03
N THR A 113 5.00 -5.57 -12.97
CA THR A 113 6.38 -5.11 -12.79
C THR A 113 6.40 -3.70 -12.20
N GLY A 114 7.04 -3.56 -11.04
CA GLY A 114 7.37 -2.26 -10.43
C GLY A 114 8.81 -1.84 -10.66
N ALA A 115 9.15 -0.63 -10.21
CA ALA A 115 10.55 -0.19 -10.16
C ALA A 115 11.34 -0.98 -9.11
N ALA A 116 12.64 -1.18 -9.34
CA ALA A 116 13.49 -1.91 -8.41
C ALA A 116 13.48 -1.26 -7.00
N GLY A 117 13.35 -2.09 -5.96
CA GLY A 117 13.29 -1.63 -4.57
C GLY A 117 11.96 -1.00 -4.15
N THR A 118 10.90 -1.12 -4.95
CA THR A 118 9.57 -0.56 -4.62
C THR A 118 8.56 -1.60 -4.14
N GLY A 119 9.01 -2.82 -3.81
CA GLY A 119 8.16 -3.91 -3.35
C GLY A 119 7.48 -4.67 -4.48
N SER A 120 6.42 -5.41 -4.13
CA SER A 120 5.63 -6.24 -5.04
C SER A 120 4.44 -5.46 -5.59
N HIS A 121 4.15 -5.60 -6.88
CA HIS A 121 3.07 -4.85 -7.55
C HIS A 121 2.03 -5.80 -8.12
N TYR A 122 0.76 -5.43 -8.00
CA TYR A 122 -0.37 -6.25 -8.47
C TYR A 122 -1.48 -5.40 -9.06
N THR A 123 -2.38 -6.03 -9.82
CA THR A 123 -3.63 -5.43 -10.26
C THR A 123 -4.81 -6.36 -10.03
N TYR A 124 -5.95 -5.80 -9.64
CA TYR A 124 -7.26 -6.47 -9.74
C TYR A 124 -8.05 -5.88 -10.90
N GLY A 125 -8.58 -6.73 -11.79
CA GLY A 125 -9.60 -6.31 -12.73
C GLY A 125 -10.91 -6.07 -12.01
N VAL A 126 -11.56 -4.95 -12.35
CA VAL A 126 -12.86 -4.57 -11.80
C VAL A 126 -13.83 -4.27 -12.94
N ARG A 127 -15.11 -4.58 -12.73
CA ARG A 127 -16.15 -4.46 -13.75
C ARG A 127 -17.44 -3.90 -13.17
N ALA A 128 -18.07 -3.01 -13.91
CA ALA A 128 -19.44 -2.57 -13.67
C ALA A 128 -20.32 -3.02 -14.84
N THR A 129 -21.46 -3.65 -14.54
CA THR A 129 -22.39 -4.16 -15.55
C THR A 129 -23.78 -3.59 -15.31
N ALA A 130 -24.29 -2.80 -16.25
CA ALA A 130 -25.68 -2.36 -16.25
C ALA A 130 -26.59 -3.46 -16.82
N LYS A 131 -27.69 -3.76 -16.10
CA LYS A 131 -28.70 -4.71 -16.56
C LYS A 131 -29.33 -4.24 -17.90
N PRO A 132 -29.76 -5.17 -18.76
CA PRO A 132 -30.46 -4.82 -20.00
C PRO A 132 -31.81 -4.15 -19.74
N GLY A 133 -32.27 -3.35 -20.70
CA GLY A 133 -33.65 -2.86 -20.75
C GLY A 133 -34.11 -1.96 -19.59
N GLN A 134 -33.26 -1.08 -19.07
CA GLN A 134 -33.62 -0.15 -18.00
C GLN A 134 -34.29 1.12 -18.55
N TRP A 135 -35.47 0.97 -19.17
CA TRP A 135 -36.24 2.02 -19.87
C TRP A 135 -36.53 3.28 -19.05
N ALA A 136 -36.52 3.20 -17.72
CA ALA A 136 -36.75 4.33 -16.82
C ALA A 136 -35.51 5.24 -16.66
N ALA A 137 -34.32 4.78 -17.07
CA ALA A 137 -33.12 5.59 -17.05
C ALA A 137 -33.17 6.66 -18.17
N SER A 138 -33.25 7.93 -17.78
CA SER A 138 -33.20 9.06 -18.71
C SER A 138 -31.77 9.37 -19.17
N ASN A 139 -31.64 10.16 -20.24
CA ASN A 139 -30.34 10.57 -20.76
C ASN A 139 -29.56 11.43 -19.75
N GLY A 140 -28.28 11.13 -19.55
CA GLY A 140 -27.35 11.93 -18.74
C GLY A 140 -26.27 11.09 -18.07
N ALA A 141 -25.48 11.72 -17.20
CA ALA A 141 -24.38 11.08 -16.49
C ALA A 141 -24.85 10.53 -15.13
N TYR A 142 -24.63 9.24 -14.90
CA TYR A 142 -24.95 8.56 -13.65
C TYR A 142 -23.66 8.24 -12.91
N THR A 143 -23.63 8.49 -11.60
CA THR A 143 -22.44 8.23 -10.78
C THR A 143 -22.80 7.63 -9.43
N ALA A 144 -21.86 6.86 -8.87
CA ALA A 144 -21.82 6.46 -7.48
C ALA A 144 -20.34 6.36 -7.08
N VAL A 145 -20.06 6.52 -5.79
CA VAL A 145 -18.75 6.23 -5.21
C VAL A 145 -18.93 5.04 -4.29
N VAL A 146 -18.05 4.04 -4.44
CA VAL A 146 -18.07 2.80 -3.68
C VAL A 146 -16.66 2.54 -3.22
N ASP A 147 -16.49 2.24 -1.94
CA ASP A 147 -15.19 1.88 -1.41
C ASP A 147 -14.80 0.48 -1.89
N TYR A 148 -13.52 0.33 -2.22
CA TYR A 148 -12.91 -0.94 -2.59
C TYR A 148 -11.81 -1.26 -1.60
N TYR A 149 -11.80 -2.50 -1.12
CA TYR A 149 -10.88 -2.97 -0.09
C TYR A 149 -10.02 -4.10 -0.62
N ILE A 150 -8.85 -4.23 0.00
CA ILE A 150 -7.90 -5.32 -0.24
C ILE A 150 -7.57 -5.99 1.09
N GLY A 151 -7.48 -7.32 1.07
CA GLY A 151 -6.91 -8.14 2.14
C GLY A 151 -5.54 -8.67 1.75
N TRP A 152 -4.62 -8.74 2.71
CA TRP A 152 -3.26 -9.26 2.57
C TRP A 152 -2.81 -10.00 3.83
#